data_AF-A0A925WP20-F1
#
_entry.id   AF-A0A925WP20-F1
#
_cell.length_a   1.000
_cell.length_b   1.000
_cell.length_c   1.000
_cell.angle_alpha   90.00
_cell.angle_beta   90.00
_cell.angle_gamma   90.00
#
_symmetry.space_group_name_H-M   'P 1'
#
loop_
_entity.id
_entity.type
_entity.pdbx_description
1 polymer ?
#
loop_
_entity_poly.entity_id
_entity_poly.type
_entity_poly.pdbx_seq_one_letter_code
_entity_poly.pdbx_strand_id
1 'polypeptide(L)'
;MMRDETSLEALLDALTEAALADQALEPVLTRYPAIPRAEAHDSAVFIRRLRRSLVQVQPAPRFVTKLKVELMGAPQPSVLSPLRGLPTRVRLATGLVAVAGFVLLLRSRVRQWVPVAAGNLADEDEVKAVR
;
A
#
# COMPACT_ATOMS: atom_id res chain seq x y z
N MET A 1 -0.87 -30.30 33.89
CA MET A 1 0.43 -29.65 34.14
C MET A 1 1.03 -29.19 32.81
N MET A 2 0.28 -28.43 32.00
CA MET A 2 0.65 -27.96 30.63
C MET A 2 0.59 -26.43 30.49
N ARG A 3 0.31 -25.71 31.58
CA ARG A 3 0.18 -24.24 31.58
C ARG A 3 1.52 -23.52 31.78
N ASP A 4 2.55 -24.21 32.27
CA ASP A 4 3.86 -23.58 32.52
C ASP A 4 4.70 -23.49 31.25
N GLU A 5 4.75 -24.53 30.40
CA GLU A 5 5.52 -24.45 29.14
C GLU A 5 5.07 -23.28 28.25
N THR A 6 3.77 -23.08 28.08
CA THR A 6 3.24 -21.99 27.24
C THR A 6 3.56 -20.60 27.82
N SER A 7 3.65 -20.47 29.15
CA SER A 7 4.05 -19.22 29.79
C SER A 7 5.54 -18.97 29.64
N LEU A 8 6.37 -20.02 29.71
CA LEU A 8 7.82 -19.93 29.53
C LEU A 8 8.18 -19.58 28.07
N GLU A 9 7.56 -20.24 27.10
CA GLU A 9 7.73 -19.94 25.67
C GLU A 9 7.37 -18.47 25.38
N ALA A 10 6.22 -18.01 25.87
CA ALA A 10 5.81 -16.62 25.69
C ALA A 10 6.79 -15.61 26.32
N LEU A 11 7.39 -15.94 27.47
CA LEU A 11 8.43 -15.12 28.09
C LEU A 11 9.70 -15.09 27.22
N LEU A 12 10.15 -16.25 26.74
CA LEU A 12 11.37 -16.36 25.92
C LEU A 12 11.22 -15.62 24.59
N ASP A 13 10.05 -15.69 23.96
CA ASP A 13 9.72 -14.92 22.77
C ASP A 13 9.80 -13.42 23.05
N ALA A 14 9.15 -12.96 24.13
CA ALA A 14 9.14 -11.55 24.50
C ALA A 14 10.55 -11.03 24.87
N LEU A 15 11.37 -11.85 25.54
CA LEU A 15 12.77 -11.52 25.85
C LEU A 15 13.62 -11.43 24.58
N THR A 16 13.40 -12.35 23.64
CA THR A 16 14.11 -12.37 22.36
C THR A 16 13.75 -11.15 21.52
N GLU A 17 12.46 -10.80 21.44
CA GLU A 17 11.99 -9.61 20.73
C GLU A 17 12.55 -8.33 21.34
N ALA A 18 12.49 -8.17 22.67
CA ALA A 18 13.08 -7.03 23.35
C ALA A 18 14.59 -6.95 23.14
N ALA A 19 15.30 -8.09 23.15
CA ALA A 19 16.73 -8.14 22.88
C ALA A 19 17.08 -7.71 21.44
N LEU A 20 16.28 -8.14 20.44
CA LEU A 20 16.43 -7.78 19.03
C LEU A 20 16.13 -6.29 18.79
N ALA A 21 15.15 -5.73 19.50
CA ALA A 21 14.77 -4.32 19.43
C ALA A 21 15.68 -3.38 20.25
N ASP A 22 16.74 -3.91 20.87
CA ASP A 22 17.65 -3.19 21.77
C ASP A 22 16.96 -2.51 22.97
N GLN A 23 15.90 -3.13 23.48
CA GLN A 23 15.15 -2.66 24.64
C GLN A 23 15.68 -3.30 25.94
N ALA A 24 15.41 -2.64 27.07
CA ALA A 24 15.67 -3.21 28.38
C ALA A 24 14.83 -4.48 28.61
N LEU A 25 15.40 -5.51 29.23
CA LEU A 25 14.75 -6.81 29.43
C LEU A 25 13.91 -6.84 30.73
N GLU A 26 14.28 -6.05 31.73
CA GLU A 26 13.58 -5.94 33.03
C GLU A 26 12.07 -5.69 32.91
N PRO A 27 11.58 -4.78 32.04
CA PRO A 27 10.14 -4.57 31.83
C PRO A 27 9.41 -5.79 31.24
N VAL A 28 10.12 -6.68 30.54
CA VAL A 28 9.56 -7.94 30.06
C VAL A 28 9.46 -8.93 31.20
N LEU A 29 10.51 -9.08 32.01
CA LEU A 29 10.52 -9.97 33.18
C LEU A 29 9.42 -9.62 34.19
N THR A 30 9.08 -8.33 34.35
CA THR A 30 7.98 -7.91 35.24
C THR A 30 6.59 -8.31 34.76
N ARG A 31 6.41 -8.60 33.46
CA ARG A 31 5.12 -9.04 32.90
C ARG A 31 4.81 -10.52 33.17
N TYR A 32 5.80 -11.31 33.56
CA TYR A 32 5.66 -12.76 33.80
C TYR A 32 6.08 -13.13 35.22
N PRO A 33 5.30 -12.76 36.25
CA PRO A 33 5.66 -13.01 37.66
C PRO A 33 5.58 -14.48 38.09
N ALA A 34 4.90 -15.32 37.30
CA ALA A 34 4.76 -16.75 37.60
C ALA A 34 6.07 -17.53 37.41
N ILE A 35 7.02 -16.99 36.64
CA ILE A 35 8.28 -17.66 36.32
C ILE A 35 9.36 -17.21 37.31
N PRO A 36 10.12 -18.14 37.92
CA PRO A 36 11.22 -17.79 38.81
C PRO A 36 12.23 -16.87 38.12
N ARG A 37 12.58 -15.76 38.80
CA ARG A 37 13.56 -14.78 38.29
C ARG A 37 14.91 -15.41 37.94
N ALA A 38 15.33 -16.45 38.67
CA ALA A 38 16.58 -17.16 38.43
C ALA A 38 16.60 -17.85 37.06
N GLU A 39 15.54 -18.56 36.71
CA GLU A 39 15.42 -19.30 35.44
C GLU A 39 15.33 -18.36 34.23
N ALA A 40 14.59 -17.26 34.40
CA ALA A 40 14.50 -16.22 33.39
C ALA A 40 15.83 -15.47 33.20
N HIS A 41 16.62 -15.31 34.26
CA HIS A 41 17.91 -14.62 34.22
C HIS A 41 18.94 -15.39 33.37
N ASP A 42 19.04 -16.71 33.56
CA ASP A 42 19.96 -17.55 32.80
C ASP A 42 19.66 -17.49 31.29
N SER A 43 18.37 -17.56 30.94
CA SER A 43 17.90 -17.40 29.56
C SER A 43 18.22 -16.01 28.99
N ALA A 44 17.98 -14.95 29.77
CA ALA A 44 18.30 -13.58 29.37
C ALA A 44 19.81 -13.38 29.14
N VAL A 45 20.66 -13.96 30.00
CA VAL A 45 22.13 -13.93 29.84
C VAL A 45 22.54 -14.64 28.56
N PHE A 46 21.96 -15.81 28.29
CA PHE A 46 22.21 -16.56 27.06
C PHE A 46 21.81 -15.77 25.81
N ILE A 47 20.59 -15.21 25.77
CA ILE A 47 20.10 -14.39 24.66
C ILE A 47 21.03 -13.19 24.42
N ARG A 48 21.49 -12.51 25.48
CA ARG A 48 22.44 -11.39 25.36
C ARG A 48 23.79 -11.83 24.79
N ARG A 49 24.31 -12.98 25.18
CA ARG A 49 25.56 -13.53 24.62
C ARG A 49 25.39 -13.89 23.15
N LEU A 50 24.28 -14.55 22.81
CA LEU A 50 23.96 -14.93 21.44
C LEU A 50 23.88 -13.68 20.55
N ARG A 51 23.14 -12.66 20.99
CA ARG A 51 23.05 -11.38 20.28
C ARG A 51 24.42 -10.73 20.02
N ARG A 52 25.34 -10.78 21.00
CA ARG A 52 26.71 -10.24 20.81
C ARG A 52 27.53 -11.03 19.79
N SER A 53 27.25 -12.32 19.62
CA SER A 53 27.90 -13.15 18.60
C SER A 53 27.27 -13.03 17.21
N LEU A 54 26.03 -12.54 17.13
CA LEU A 54 25.34 -12.33 15.86
C LEU A 54 25.77 -11.00 15.25
N VAL A 55 26.23 -11.06 14.00
CA VAL A 55 26.51 -9.86 13.20
C VAL A 55 25.21 -9.42 12.54
N GLN A 56 24.88 -8.13 12.67
CA GLN A 56 23.73 -7.57 11.98
C GLN A 56 23.99 -7.59 10.47
N VAL A 57 23.23 -8.42 9.75
CA VAL A 57 23.30 -8.49 8.29
C VAL A 57 22.30 -7.50 7.71
N GLN A 58 22.77 -6.48 6.99
CA GLN A 58 21.87 -5.66 6.18
C GLN A 58 21.39 -6.49 4.97
N PRO A 59 20.08 -6.69 4.79
CA PRO A 59 19.57 -7.39 3.64
C PRO A 59 19.87 -6.58 2.36
N ALA A 60 20.23 -7.26 1.29
CA ALA A 60 20.47 -6.60 0.01
C ALA A 60 19.19 -5.86 -0.47
N PRO A 61 19.29 -4.67 -1.10
CA PRO A 61 18.12 -3.91 -1.55
C PRO A 61 17.18 -4.70 -2.48
N ARG A 62 17.76 -5.58 -3.30
CA ARG A 62 17.03 -6.52 -4.17
C ARG A 62 16.13 -7.49 -3.39
N PHE A 63 16.62 -7.97 -2.25
CA PHE A 63 15.89 -8.91 -1.40
C PHE A 63 14.69 -8.22 -0.74
N VAL A 64 14.90 -7.02 -0.19
CA VAL A 64 13.83 -6.20 0.40
C VAL A 64 12.75 -5.89 -0.63
N THR A 65 13.14 -5.53 -1.85
CA THR A 65 12.20 -5.24 -2.95
C THR A 65 11.37 -6.47 -3.33
N LYS A 66 12.02 -7.64 -3.49
CA LYS A 66 11.34 -8.91 -3.79
C LYS A 66 10.37 -9.29 -2.67
N LEU A 67 10.81 -9.21 -1.42
CA LEU A 67 10.01 -9.55 -0.25
C LEU A 67 8.79 -8.63 -0.12
N LYS A 68 8.95 -7.34 -0.41
CA LYS A 68 7.84 -6.37 -0.41
C LYS A 68 6.78 -6.71 -1.47
N VAL A 69 7.21 -7.16 -2.66
CA VAL A 69 6.30 -7.61 -3.73
C VAL A 69 5.58 -8.90 -3.35
N GLU A 70 6.26 -9.84 -2.69
CA GLU A 70 5.65 -11.10 -2.24
C GLU A 70 4.65 -10.87 -1.10
N LEU A 71 4.97 -10.01 -0.13
CA LEU A 71 4.12 -9.76 1.04
C LEU A 71 2.92 -8.86 0.76
N MET A 72 3.10 -7.80 -0.03
CA MET A 72 2.00 -6.86 -0.32
C MET A 72 1.19 -7.26 -1.56
N GLY A 73 1.56 -8.37 -2.21
CA GLY A 73 1.14 -8.67 -3.57
C GLY A 73 1.82 -7.75 -4.59
N ALA A 74 1.81 -8.16 -5.86
CA ALA A 74 2.36 -7.35 -6.93
C ALA A 74 1.72 -5.95 -6.88
N PRO A 75 2.51 -4.86 -6.79
CA PRO A 75 1.95 -3.53 -6.98
C PRO A 75 1.31 -3.56 -8.36
N GLN A 76 0.00 -3.32 -8.42
CA GLN A 76 -0.69 -3.14 -9.71
C GLN A 76 0.16 -2.19 -10.54
N PRO A 77 0.44 -2.51 -11.82
CA PRO A 77 1.26 -1.65 -12.66
C PRO A 77 0.65 -0.25 -12.59
N SER A 78 1.34 0.67 -11.92
CA SER A 78 0.90 2.04 -11.87
C SER A 78 0.78 2.49 -13.32
N VAL A 79 -0.32 3.16 -13.65
CA VAL A 79 -0.68 3.58 -15.02
C VAL A 79 0.38 4.49 -15.67
N LEU A 80 1.41 4.88 -14.90
CA LEU A 80 2.53 5.75 -15.28
C LEU A 80 3.87 5.01 -15.42
N SER A 81 3.97 3.73 -15.06
CA SER A 81 5.19 2.91 -15.20
C SER A 81 5.63 2.58 -16.65
N PRO A 82 4.78 2.62 -17.71
CA PRO A 82 5.24 2.30 -19.07
C PRO A 82 6.19 3.36 -19.68
N LEU A 83 6.23 4.57 -19.12
CA LEU A 83 6.92 5.71 -19.75
C LEU A 83 8.43 5.71 -19.55
N ARG A 84 8.99 4.81 -18.73
CA ARG A 84 10.42 4.80 -18.42
C ARG A 84 11.29 3.95 -19.36
N GLY A 85 10.71 3.37 -20.42
CA GLY A 85 11.46 2.51 -21.37
C GLY A 85 11.12 2.66 -22.86
N LEU A 86 10.30 3.62 -23.27
CA LEU A 86 9.90 3.77 -24.67
C LEU A 86 10.90 4.61 -25.48
N PRO A 87 11.36 4.14 -26.67
CA PRO A 87 12.22 4.91 -27.56
C PRO A 87 11.61 6.27 -27.88
N THR A 88 12.42 7.34 -27.88
CA THR A 88 11.99 8.76 -28.00
C THR A 88 11.00 9.01 -29.16
N ARG A 89 11.07 8.22 -30.23
CA ARG A 89 10.19 8.29 -31.40
C ARG A 89 8.72 7.95 -31.08
N VAL A 90 8.46 7.07 -30.11
CA VAL A 90 7.11 6.64 -29.74
C VAL A 90 6.38 7.69 -28.89
N ARG A 91 7.12 8.46 -28.07
CA ARG A 91 6.53 9.52 -27.24
C ARG A 91 5.83 10.62 -28.05
N LEU A 92 6.36 10.95 -29.23
CA LEU A 92 5.75 11.95 -30.11
C LEU A 92 4.44 11.44 -30.73
N ALA A 93 4.38 10.16 -31.08
CA ALA A 93 3.17 9.55 -31.64
C ALA A 93 2.03 9.50 -30.60
N THR A 94 2.33 9.15 -29.35
CA THR A 94 1.33 9.13 -28.26
C THR A 94 0.75 10.51 -27.99
N GLY A 95 1.59 11.56 -28.03
CA GLY A 95 1.12 12.95 -27.91
C GLY A 95 0.16 13.33 -29.04
N LEU A 96 0.50 13.00 -30.28
CA LEU A 96 -0.33 13.26 -31.46
C LEU A 96 -1.70 12.55 -31.39
N VAL A 97 -1.71 11.28 -30.99
CA VAL A 97 -2.94 10.50 -30.85
C VAL A 97 -3.83 11.05 -29.73
N ALA A 98 -3.25 11.45 -28.59
CA ALA A 98 -4.00 12.04 -27.49
C ALA A 98 -4.63 13.39 -27.89
N VAL A 99 -3.88 14.25 -28.59
CA VAL A 99 -4.39 15.53 -29.09
C VAL A 99 -5.48 15.31 -30.15
N ALA A 100 -5.27 14.40 -31.10
CA ALA A 100 -6.26 14.08 -32.11
C ALA A 100 -7.56 13.54 -31.51
N GLY A 101 -7.47 12.61 -30.54
CA GLY A 101 -8.63 12.08 -29.82
C GLY A 101 -9.38 13.15 -29.03
N PHE A 102 -8.66 14.07 -28.38
CA PHE A 102 -9.25 15.17 -27.62
C PHE A 102 -10.00 16.16 -28.52
N VAL A 103 -9.41 16.55 -29.67
CA VAL A 103 -10.05 17.43 -30.65
C VAL A 103 -11.32 16.79 -31.23
N LEU A 104 -11.28 15.48 -31.48
CA LEU A 104 -12.43 14.74 -32.01
C LEU A 104 -13.58 14.65 -30.99
N LEU A 105 -13.26 14.50 -29.70
CA LEU A 105 -14.23 14.59 -28.59
C LEU A 105 -14.84 15.98 -28.42
N LEU A 106 -14.05 17.05 -28.55
CA LEU A 106 -14.57 18.41 -28.51
C LEU A 106 -15.53 18.67 -29.69
N ARG A 107 -15.17 18.20 -30.88
CA ARG A 107 -16.01 18.35 -32.07
C ARG A 107 -17.33 17.58 -31.96
N SER A 108 -17.32 16.39 -31.35
CA SER A 108 -18.54 15.61 -31.16
C SER A 108 -19.50 16.26 -30.15
N ARG A 109 -18.98 16.92 -29.11
CA ARG A 109 -19.77 17.66 -28.11
C ARG A 109 -20.45 18.90 -28.68
N VAL A 110 -19.78 19.65 -29.55
CA VAL A 110 -20.35 20.89 -30.15
C VAL A 110 -21.56 20.58 -31.04
N ARG A 111 -21.62 19.40 -31.67
CA ARG A 111 -22.75 19.00 -32.52
C ARG A 111 -24.05 18.74 -31.75
N GLN A 112 -23.96 18.50 -30.44
CA GLN A 112 -25.11 18.26 -29.56
C GLN A 112 -25.71 19.56 -28.98
N TRP A 113 -25.06 20.70 -29.21
CA TRP A 113 -25.45 22.01 -28.67
C TRP A 113 -26.12 22.93 -29.70
N VAL A 114 -26.53 22.42 -30.86
CA VAL A 114 -27.48 23.15 -31.71
C VAL A 114 -28.86 22.97 -31.08
N PRO A 115 -29.41 23.97 -30.37
CA PRO A 115 -30.76 23.87 -29.87
C PRO A 115 -31.68 23.92 -31.10
N VAL A 116 -32.56 22.94 -31.22
CA VAL A 116 -33.72 22.99 -32.12
C VAL A 116 -34.64 24.09 -31.60
N ALA A 117 -34.31 25.34 -31.89
CA ALA A 117 -35.11 26.52 -31.60
C ALA A 117 -36.17 26.73 -32.70
N ALA A 118 -36.97 25.71 -32.97
CA ALA A 118 -37.97 25.72 -34.05
C ALA A 118 -39.29 25.02 -33.69
N GLY A 119 -39.68 24.97 -32.41
CA GLY A 119 -40.91 24.30 -31.97
C GLY A 119 -42.00 25.18 -31.34
N ASN A 120 -41.68 26.36 -30.81
CA ASN A 120 -42.60 27.09 -29.92
C ASN A 120 -43.33 28.29 -30.55
N LEU A 121 -43.49 28.32 -31.88
CA LEU A 121 -44.31 29.35 -32.55
C LEU A 121 -45.65 28.81 -33.07
N ALA A 122 -45.98 27.55 -32.85
CA ALA A 122 -47.22 26.94 -33.34
C ALA A 122 -48.36 26.87 -32.30
N ASP A 123 -48.12 27.30 -31.06
CA ASP A 123 -49.08 27.15 -29.94
C ASP A 123 -49.90 28.42 -29.66
N GLU A 124 -49.56 29.58 -30.25
CA GLU A 124 -50.28 30.84 -29.99
C GLU A 124 -51.52 31.06 -30.89
N ASP A 125 -51.71 30.28 -31.96
CA ASP A 125 -52.87 30.44 -32.85
C ASP A 125 -54.13 29.68 -32.36
N GLU A 126 -54.00 28.74 -31.41
CA GLU A 126 -55.15 27.93 -30.96
C GLU A 126 -56.00 28.64 -29.88
N VAL A 127 -55.44 29.62 -29.17
CA VAL A 127 -56.14 30.29 -28.04
C VAL A 127 -57.13 31.39 -28.51
N LYS A 128 -57.09 31.80 -29.79
CA LYS A 128 -58.04 32.80 -30.33
C LYS A 128 -59.37 32.23 -30.86
N ALA A 129 -59.55 30.91 -30.91
CA ALA A 129 -60.77 30.30 -31.45
C ALA A 129 -61.93 30.16 -30.44
N VAL A 130 -61.77 30.58 -29.18
CA VAL A 130 -62.77 30.39 -28.10
C VAL A 130 -63.28 31.72 -27.51
N ARG A 131 -63.29 32.82 -28.27
CA ARG A 131 -63.95 34.05 -27.81
C ARG A 131 -64.65 34.84 -28.90
#